data_AF-A0A0U5BP97-F1
#
_entry.id   AF-A0A0U5BP97-F1
#
_cell.length_a   1.000
_cell.length_b   1.000
_cell.length_c   1.000
_cell.angle_alpha   90.00
_cell.angle_beta   90.00
_cell.angle_gamma   90.00
#
_symmetry.space_group_name_H-M   'P 1'
#
loop_
_entity.id
_entity.type
_entity.pdbx_description
1 polymer ?
#
loop_
_entity_poly.entity_id
_entity_poly.type
_entity_poly.pdbx_seq_one_letter_code
_entity_poly.pdbx_strand_id
1 'polypeptide(L)'
;MSGVLAPPFPAPLIDWSVADVSAAERSLLAAGEPLMQRAADGLAEVVRAELASMRNDGGSRGTAPRVLALVGAGNNGGDALWACARVAADGVPVAVLATAASIHEAGRDAAVAAGARLIDAAQLDEALDSVDVIVDGILGIGSAGRAALRGDARDVVLRVRAHPRFGALRIVACDQPSGVDADSGDVPDPDAVLPAAVTVTFGAVKRGLLRPPASTVVGALRLVDIGLTRPGGRLPHTSRE
;
A
#
# COMPACT_ATOMS: atom_id res chain seq x y z
N MET A 1 9.85 -11.37 11.14
CA MET A 1 9.52 -10.07 11.76
C MET A 1 10.10 -8.97 10.89
N SER A 2 9.24 -8.20 10.22
CA SER A 2 9.61 -7.10 9.34
C SER A 2 10.11 -5.89 10.15
N GLY A 3 11.19 -5.25 9.67
CA GLY A 3 11.73 -4.04 10.28
C GLY A 3 10.74 -2.87 10.15
N VAL A 4 10.53 -2.15 11.24
CA VAL A 4 9.75 -0.92 11.32
C VAL A 4 10.70 0.27 11.31
N LEU A 5 10.55 1.19 10.36
CA LEU A 5 11.25 2.47 10.36
C LEU A 5 10.22 3.60 10.45
N ALA A 6 10.44 4.60 11.31
CA ALA A 6 9.57 5.77 11.41
C ALA A 6 10.36 7.04 11.03
N PRO A 7 9.73 8.04 10.40
CA PRO A 7 10.36 9.32 10.12
C PRO A 7 10.54 10.14 11.42
N PRO A 8 11.62 10.95 11.54
CA PRO A 8 12.73 11.07 10.59
C PRO A 8 13.59 9.80 10.56
N PHE A 9 13.96 9.34 9.37
CA PHE A 9 14.67 8.07 9.21
C PHE A 9 16.15 8.19 9.62
N PRO A 10 16.69 7.26 10.45
CA PRO A 10 18.06 7.33 10.93
C PRO A 10 19.06 6.98 9.83
N ALA A 11 20.09 7.80 9.61
CA ALA A 11 21.16 7.50 8.65
C ALA A 11 22.32 6.71 9.29
N PRO A 12 22.97 5.77 8.56
CA PRO A 12 22.69 5.38 7.18
C PRO A 12 21.65 4.25 7.07
N LEU A 13 20.76 4.35 6.08
CA LEU A 13 19.88 3.25 5.65
C LEU A 13 20.37 2.66 4.33
N ILE A 14 20.21 1.36 4.16
CA ILE A 14 20.42 0.69 2.88
C ILE A 14 19.15 0.91 2.03
N ASP A 15 19.31 1.59 0.91
CA ASP A 15 18.25 1.83 -0.06
C ASP A 15 18.57 1.25 -1.45
N TRP A 16 17.55 1.16 -2.29
CA TRP A 16 17.61 0.60 -3.64
C TRP A 16 17.00 1.58 -4.65
N SER A 17 17.52 1.63 -5.87
CA SER A 17 16.76 2.26 -6.97
C SER A 17 15.59 1.38 -7.38
N VAL A 18 14.61 1.98 -8.06
CA VAL A 18 13.55 1.24 -8.75
C VAL A 18 14.15 0.23 -9.75
N ALA A 19 15.24 0.59 -10.42
CA ALA A 19 15.92 -0.28 -11.37
C ALA A 19 16.56 -1.50 -10.70
N ASP A 20 17.18 -1.32 -9.53
CA ASP A 20 17.77 -2.42 -8.74
C ASP A 20 16.68 -3.40 -8.28
N VAL A 21 15.55 -2.88 -7.77
CA VAL A 21 14.40 -3.69 -7.34
C VAL A 21 13.86 -4.49 -8.53
N SER A 22 13.58 -3.80 -9.65
CA SER A 22 13.06 -4.43 -10.85
C SER A 22 13.99 -5.51 -11.40
N ALA A 23 15.31 -5.32 -11.30
CA ALA A 23 16.29 -6.32 -11.73
C ALA A 23 16.30 -7.57 -10.84
N ALA A 24 16.21 -7.39 -9.53
CA ALA A 24 16.13 -8.50 -8.59
C ALA A 24 14.80 -9.27 -8.73
N GLU A 25 13.68 -8.58 -8.87
CA GLU A 25 12.35 -9.19 -9.06
C GLU A 25 12.29 -10.02 -10.33
N ARG A 26 12.81 -9.52 -11.47
CA ARG A 26 12.83 -10.26 -12.74
C ARG A 26 13.47 -11.64 -12.60
N SER A 27 14.53 -11.75 -11.80
CA SER A 27 15.24 -13.02 -11.60
C SER A 27 14.39 -14.03 -10.83
N LEU A 28 13.67 -13.58 -9.81
CA LEU A 28 12.78 -14.43 -9.02
C LEU A 28 11.51 -14.79 -9.78
N LEU A 29 10.92 -13.84 -10.51
CA LEU A 29 9.76 -14.10 -11.37
C LEU A 29 10.08 -15.13 -12.46
N ALA A 30 11.26 -15.05 -13.07
CA ALA A 30 11.73 -16.04 -14.03
C ALA A 30 11.90 -17.44 -13.41
N ALA A 31 12.17 -17.50 -12.10
CA ALA A 31 12.22 -18.75 -11.33
C ALA A 31 10.83 -19.23 -10.85
N GLY A 32 9.74 -18.52 -11.18
CA GLY A 32 8.38 -18.88 -10.77
C GLY A 32 8.05 -18.55 -9.31
N GLU A 33 8.82 -17.68 -8.67
CA GLU A 33 8.62 -17.31 -7.27
C GLU A 33 7.31 -16.50 -7.10
N PRO A 34 6.47 -16.81 -6.09
CA PRO A 34 5.17 -16.18 -5.92
C PRO A 34 5.26 -14.82 -5.21
N LEU A 35 6.00 -13.87 -5.79
CA LEU A 35 6.31 -12.57 -5.17
C LEU A 35 5.06 -11.80 -4.73
N MET A 36 4.04 -11.72 -5.60
CA MET A 36 2.78 -11.05 -5.31
C MET A 36 2.05 -11.64 -4.09
N GLN A 37 2.09 -12.97 -3.93
CA GLN A 37 1.45 -13.61 -2.78
C GLN A 37 2.20 -13.27 -1.47
N ARG A 38 3.54 -13.26 -1.50
CA ARG A 38 4.36 -12.84 -0.35
C ARG A 38 4.14 -11.37 0.02
N ALA A 39 4.10 -10.49 -0.98
CA ALA A 39 3.79 -9.08 -0.80
C ALA A 39 2.40 -8.90 -0.16
N ALA A 40 1.40 -9.59 -0.70
CA ALA A 40 0.03 -9.57 -0.19
C ALA A 40 -0.10 -10.13 1.23
N ASP A 41 0.64 -11.20 1.58
CA ASP A 41 0.69 -11.73 2.95
C ASP A 41 1.18 -10.65 3.93
N GLY A 42 2.32 -10.04 3.63
CA GLY A 42 2.91 -9.00 4.48
C GLY A 42 2.07 -7.72 4.55
N LEU A 43 1.43 -7.31 3.45
CA LEU A 43 0.50 -6.18 3.44
C LEU A 43 -0.74 -6.49 4.31
N ALA A 44 -1.31 -7.69 4.21
CA ALA A 44 -2.45 -8.09 5.02
C ALA A 44 -2.11 -8.11 6.52
N GLU A 45 -0.92 -8.58 6.89
CA GLU A 45 -0.43 -8.52 8.29
C GLU A 45 -0.39 -7.08 8.82
N VAL A 46 0.11 -6.13 8.02
CA VAL A 46 0.14 -4.72 8.43
C VAL A 46 -1.27 -4.16 8.55
N VAL A 47 -2.16 -4.40 7.57
CA VAL A 47 -3.56 -3.94 7.64
C VAL A 47 -4.25 -4.48 8.90
N ARG A 48 -4.05 -5.76 9.25
CA ARG A 48 -4.58 -6.35 10.49
C ARG A 48 -4.04 -5.65 11.74
N ALA A 49 -2.74 -5.36 11.78
CA ALA A 49 -2.14 -4.66 12.91
C ALA A 49 -2.74 -3.26 13.10
N GLU A 50 -2.98 -2.53 12.00
CA GLU A 50 -3.63 -1.22 12.04
C GLU A 50 -5.07 -1.30 12.52
N LEU A 51 -5.85 -2.27 12.02
CA LEU A 51 -7.22 -2.53 12.49
C LEU A 51 -7.26 -2.90 13.98
N ALA A 52 -6.30 -3.70 14.46
CA ALA A 52 -6.20 -4.09 15.86
C ALA A 52 -5.85 -2.91 16.78
N SER A 53 -4.94 -2.03 16.35
CA SER A 53 -4.58 -0.81 17.10
C SER A 53 -5.81 0.07 17.35
N MET A 54 -6.64 0.27 16.34
CA MET A 54 -7.86 1.09 16.44
C MET A 54 -8.89 0.54 17.45
N ARG A 55 -8.96 -0.79 17.60
CA ARG A 55 -9.88 -1.43 18.56
C ARG A 55 -9.42 -1.21 20.01
N ASN A 56 -8.11 -1.06 20.22
CA ASN A 56 -7.52 -0.88 21.55
C ASN A 56 -7.55 0.57 22.04
N ASP A 57 -7.61 1.55 21.13
CA ASP A 57 -7.62 2.98 21.45
C ASP A 57 -8.98 3.49 22.01
N GLY A 58 -9.86 2.58 22.48
CA GLY A 58 -11.09 2.94 23.19
C GLY A 58 -12.19 3.55 22.31
N GLY A 59 -12.12 3.37 20.99
CA GLY A 59 -13.13 3.88 20.06
C GLY A 59 -14.52 3.28 20.31
N SER A 60 -15.42 4.09 20.88
CA SER A 60 -16.81 3.78 21.24
C SER A 60 -17.76 3.41 20.10
N ARG A 61 -17.31 2.83 18.98
CA ARG A 61 -18.20 2.58 17.84
C ARG A 61 -19.05 1.33 17.94
N GLY A 62 -18.74 0.38 18.84
CA GLY A 62 -19.51 -0.86 18.97
C GLY A 62 -19.58 -1.71 17.69
N THR A 63 -18.88 -1.31 16.62
CA THR A 63 -18.86 -1.93 15.29
C THR A 63 -17.42 -2.27 14.92
N ALA A 64 -17.24 -3.35 14.17
CA ALA A 64 -15.92 -3.79 13.71
C ALA A 64 -15.34 -2.78 12.69
N PRO A 65 -14.03 -2.50 12.73
CA PRO A 65 -13.40 -1.57 11.80
C PRO A 65 -13.47 -2.08 10.37
N ARG A 66 -13.55 -1.16 9.39
CA ARG A 66 -13.82 -1.47 7.98
C ARG A 66 -12.72 -0.93 7.06
N VAL A 67 -12.49 -1.64 5.96
CA VAL A 67 -11.42 -1.34 4.99
C VAL A 67 -12.01 -0.90 3.65
N LEU A 68 -11.41 0.13 3.05
CA LEU A 68 -11.60 0.49 1.65
C LEU A 68 -10.28 0.29 0.89
N ALA A 69 -10.26 -0.53 -0.14
CA ALA A 69 -9.14 -0.65 -1.05
C ALA A 69 -9.35 0.24 -2.28
N LEU A 70 -8.40 1.13 -2.56
CA LEU A 70 -8.33 1.90 -3.80
C LEU A 70 -7.34 1.20 -4.73
N VAL A 71 -7.82 0.73 -5.88
CA VAL A 71 -7.07 -0.27 -6.67
C VAL A 71 -6.90 0.19 -8.10
N GLY A 72 -5.65 0.29 -8.55
CA GLY A 72 -5.31 0.56 -9.95
C GLY A 72 -5.11 -0.71 -10.79
N ALA A 73 -4.71 -0.52 -12.04
CA ALA A 73 -4.63 -1.59 -13.04
C ALA A 73 -3.40 -2.52 -12.90
N GLY A 74 -2.35 -2.09 -12.19
CA GLY A 74 -1.05 -2.77 -12.17
C GLY A 74 -0.86 -3.77 -11.03
N ASN A 75 0.37 -4.24 -10.89
CA ASN A 75 0.78 -5.18 -9.83
C ASN A 75 0.44 -4.66 -8.43
N ASN A 76 0.62 -3.36 -8.17
CA ASN A 76 0.27 -2.76 -6.87
C ASN A 76 -1.22 -2.94 -6.51
N GLY A 77 -2.09 -2.85 -7.51
CA GLY A 77 -3.51 -3.15 -7.34
C GLY A 77 -3.75 -4.63 -7.07
N GLY A 78 -3.00 -5.51 -7.74
CA GLY A 78 -2.99 -6.96 -7.46
C GLY A 78 -2.58 -7.30 -6.04
N ASP A 79 -1.46 -6.74 -5.55
CA ASP A 79 -0.96 -6.92 -4.18
C ASP A 79 -2.03 -6.46 -3.16
N ALA A 80 -2.61 -5.28 -3.37
CA ALA A 80 -3.67 -4.74 -2.52
C ALA A 80 -4.94 -5.62 -2.52
N LEU A 81 -5.37 -6.11 -3.69
CA LEU A 81 -6.54 -6.99 -3.81
C LEU A 81 -6.32 -8.32 -3.09
N TRP A 82 -5.17 -8.95 -3.29
CA TRP A 82 -4.82 -10.20 -2.62
C TRP A 82 -4.67 -10.03 -1.11
N ALA A 83 -4.14 -8.90 -0.65
CA ALA A 83 -4.09 -8.57 0.77
C ALA A 83 -5.49 -8.37 1.35
N CYS A 84 -6.34 -7.63 0.63
CA CYS A 84 -7.72 -7.38 1.02
C CYS A 84 -8.58 -8.65 1.00
N ALA A 85 -8.30 -9.61 0.11
CA ALA A 85 -8.94 -10.92 0.12
C ALA A 85 -8.65 -11.67 1.44
N ARG A 86 -7.39 -11.64 1.90
CA ARG A 86 -6.99 -12.25 3.18
C ARG A 86 -7.67 -11.58 4.37
N VAL A 87 -7.76 -10.25 4.35
CA VAL A 87 -8.41 -9.48 5.40
C VAL A 87 -9.94 -9.74 5.41
N ALA A 88 -10.57 -9.80 4.23
CA ALA A 88 -11.98 -10.14 4.10
C ALA A 88 -12.30 -11.57 4.60
N ALA A 89 -11.41 -12.53 4.33
CA ALA A 89 -11.53 -13.91 4.81
C ALA A 89 -11.55 -14.02 6.36
N ASP A 90 -11.00 -13.02 7.06
CA ASP A 90 -11.07 -12.93 8.53
C ASP A 90 -12.40 -12.33 9.04
N GLY A 91 -13.35 -12.08 8.15
CA GLY A 91 -14.66 -11.48 8.46
C GLY A 91 -14.64 -9.95 8.58
N VAL A 92 -13.55 -9.29 8.21
CA VAL A 92 -13.47 -7.82 8.18
C VAL A 92 -14.26 -7.30 6.96
N PRO A 93 -15.17 -6.32 7.12
CA PRO A 93 -15.86 -5.74 5.98
C PRO A 93 -14.89 -4.95 5.09
N VAL A 94 -14.73 -5.43 3.85
CA VAL A 94 -13.88 -4.81 2.83
C VAL A 94 -14.73 -4.30 1.67
N ALA A 95 -14.54 -3.03 1.29
CA ALA A 95 -14.98 -2.49 0.02
C ALA A 95 -13.79 -2.29 -0.91
N VAL A 96 -13.98 -2.48 -2.21
CA VAL A 96 -12.96 -2.28 -3.24
C VAL A 96 -13.49 -1.30 -4.27
N LEU A 97 -12.77 -0.21 -4.48
CA LEU A 97 -13.01 0.76 -5.54
C LEU A 97 -11.90 0.67 -6.58
N ALA A 98 -12.24 0.30 -7.81
CA ALA A 98 -11.33 0.40 -8.94
C ALA A 98 -11.14 1.86 -9.33
N THR A 99 -9.89 2.27 -9.53
CA THR A 99 -9.52 3.63 -9.98
C THR A 99 -8.97 3.62 -11.42
N ALA A 100 -9.26 2.56 -12.17
CA ALA A 100 -8.87 2.34 -13.55
C ALA A 100 -9.93 1.45 -14.24
N ALA A 101 -9.95 1.46 -15.58
CA ALA A 101 -10.92 0.70 -16.37
C ALA A 101 -10.81 -0.83 -16.18
N SER A 102 -9.63 -1.31 -15.78
CA SER A 102 -9.39 -2.70 -15.40
C SER A 102 -8.51 -2.77 -14.18
N ILE A 103 -8.64 -3.86 -13.43
CA ILE A 103 -7.85 -4.20 -12.24
C ILE A 103 -7.41 -5.66 -12.34
N HIS A 104 -6.47 -6.08 -11.49
CA HIS A 104 -5.94 -7.44 -11.49
C HIS A 104 -7.03 -8.51 -11.27
N GLU A 105 -7.39 -9.24 -12.32
CA GLU A 105 -8.58 -10.12 -12.36
C GLU A 105 -8.55 -11.21 -11.27
N ALA A 106 -7.48 -12.01 -11.20
CA ALA A 106 -7.39 -13.07 -10.20
C ALA A 106 -7.42 -12.54 -8.76
N GLY A 107 -6.89 -11.34 -8.52
CA GLY A 107 -6.92 -10.69 -7.20
C GLY A 107 -8.32 -10.20 -6.86
N ARG A 108 -9.02 -9.61 -7.84
CA ARG A 108 -10.42 -9.18 -7.71
C ARG A 108 -11.31 -10.37 -7.39
N ASP A 109 -11.16 -11.45 -8.14
CA ASP A 109 -11.97 -12.66 -7.98
C ASP A 109 -11.74 -13.29 -6.60
N ALA A 110 -10.48 -13.34 -6.14
CA ALA A 110 -10.15 -13.78 -4.79
C ALA A 110 -10.77 -12.88 -3.71
N ALA A 111 -10.71 -11.56 -3.88
CA ALA A 111 -11.30 -10.61 -2.92
C ALA A 111 -12.82 -10.78 -2.84
N VAL A 112 -13.51 -10.88 -3.99
CA VAL A 112 -14.95 -11.10 -4.05
C VAL A 112 -15.33 -12.46 -3.45
N ALA A 113 -14.60 -13.52 -3.76
CA ALA A 113 -14.82 -14.85 -3.18
C ALA A 113 -14.63 -14.87 -1.65
N ALA A 114 -13.74 -14.03 -1.12
CA ALA A 114 -13.52 -13.84 0.30
C ALA A 114 -14.56 -12.92 0.98
N GLY A 115 -15.51 -12.36 0.23
CA GLY A 115 -16.59 -11.52 0.76
C GLY A 115 -16.37 -10.00 0.64
N ALA A 116 -15.33 -9.56 -0.08
CA ALA A 116 -15.17 -8.14 -0.38
C ALA A 116 -16.25 -7.65 -1.35
N ARG A 117 -16.74 -6.42 -1.14
CA ARG A 117 -17.75 -5.78 -2.01
C ARG A 117 -17.07 -4.84 -3.00
N LEU A 118 -17.31 -5.04 -4.29
CA LEU A 118 -16.96 -4.04 -5.30
C LEU A 118 -17.94 -2.87 -5.19
N ILE A 119 -17.41 -1.65 -5.19
CA ILE A 119 -18.19 -0.41 -5.21
C ILE A 119 -17.74 0.47 -6.39
N ASP A 120 -18.62 1.37 -6.81
CA ASP A 120 -18.28 2.38 -7.82
C ASP A 120 -17.95 3.74 -7.19
N ALA A 121 -17.55 4.69 -8.05
CA ALA A 121 -17.20 6.04 -7.62
C ALA A 121 -18.40 6.82 -7.03
N ALA A 122 -19.64 6.49 -7.40
CA ALA A 122 -20.81 7.16 -6.82
C ALA A 122 -21.01 6.76 -5.35
N GLN A 123 -20.55 5.57 -4.96
CA GLN A 123 -20.62 5.05 -3.59
C GLN A 123 -19.42 5.45 -2.71
N LEU A 124 -18.43 6.17 -3.24
CA LEU A 124 -17.20 6.51 -2.51
C LEU A 124 -17.48 7.29 -1.22
N ASP A 125 -18.32 8.32 -1.27
CA ASP A 125 -18.56 9.17 -0.09
C ASP A 125 -19.25 8.38 1.04
N GLU A 126 -20.24 7.55 0.70
CA GLU A 126 -20.89 6.64 1.66
C GLU A 126 -19.89 5.62 2.25
N ALA A 127 -18.96 5.12 1.42
CA ALA A 127 -17.89 4.24 1.91
C ALA A 127 -16.99 4.99 2.91
N LEU A 128 -16.56 6.21 2.59
CA LEU A 128 -15.70 7.04 3.44
C LEU A 128 -16.34 7.40 4.80
N ASP A 129 -17.67 7.50 4.85
CA ASP A 129 -18.42 7.68 6.09
C ASP A 129 -18.35 6.49 7.05
N SER A 130 -17.94 5.33 6.57
CA SER A 130 -18.03 4.09 7.34
C SER A 130 -16.73 3.31 7.46
N VAL A 131 -15.73 3.59 6.63
CA VAL A 131 -14.41 2.97 6.74
C VAL A 131 -13.49 3.68 7.71
N ASP A 132 -12.50 2.93 8.19
CA ASP A 132 -11.49 3.38 9.14
C ASP A 132 -10.08 3.27 8.54
N VAL A 133 -9.86 2.26 7.68
CA VAL A 133 -8.60 2.04 6.96
C VAL A 133 -8.81 2.17 5.45
N ILE A 134 -7.92 2.90 4.78
CA ILE A 134 -7.79 2.88 3.32
C ILE A 134 -6.49 2.16 2.95
N VAL A 135 -6.58 1.17 2.07
CA VAL A 135 -5.41 0.58 1.40
C VAL A 135 -5.23 1.29 0.05
N ASP A 136 -4.13 2.03 -0.08
CA ASP A 136 -3.74 2.67 -1.33
C ASP A 136 -2.92 1.70 -2.19
N GLY A 137 -3.60 1.05 -3.13
CA GLY A 137 -3.03 0.18 -4.16
C GLY A 137 -3.17 0.75 -5.57
N ILE A 138 -3.21 2.08 -5.72
CA ILE A 138 -3.49 2.73 -7.00
C ILE A 138 -2.28 2.60 -7.96
N LEU A 139 -1.10 3.06 -7.54
CA LEU A 139 0.07 3.16 -8.42
C LEU A 139 1.36 2.66 -7.77
N GLY A 140 2.01 1.68 -8.40
CA GLY A 140 3.34 1.18 -8.02
C GLY A 140 4.47 1.69 -8.92
N ILE A 141 5.67 1.11 -8.73
CA ILE A 141 6.91 1.50 -9.42
C ILE A 141 6.93 1.20 -10.93
N GLY A 142 5.99 0.38 -11.43
CA GLY A 142 5.87 -0.01 -12.85
C GLY A 142 5.28 1.06 -13.78
N SER A 143 5.01 2.26 -13.29
CA SER A 143 4.27 3.34 -13.97
C SER A 143 5.07 4.12 -15.03
N ALA A 144 6.10 3.51 -15.61
CA ALA A 144 6.95 4.08 -16.68
C ALA A 144 7.50 5.49 -16.37
N GLY A 145 7.86 5.75 -15.11
CA GLY A 145 8.45 7.03 -14.68
C GLY A 145 7.43 8.18 -14.59
N ARG A 146 6.14 7.89 -14.49
CA ARG A 146 5.09 8.89 -14.28
C ARG A 146 4.40 8.70 -12.94
N ALA A 147 4.97 9.29 -11.89
CA ALA A 147 4.39 9.26 -10.55
C ALA A 147 3.02 9.96 -10.45
N ALA A 148 2.81 11.07 -11.18
CA ALA A 148 1.58 11.86 -11.07
C ALA A 148 0.31 11.05 -11.45
N LEU A 149 -0.65 11.00 -10.53
CA LEU A 149 -1.99 10.45 -10.78
C LEU A 149 -2.75 11.27 -11.83
N ARG A 150 -3.62 10.60 -12.59
CA ARG A 150 -4.44 11.19 -13.66
C ARG A 150 -5.83 10.56 -13.69
N GLY A 151 -6.80 11.28 -14.28
CA GLY A 151 -8.18 10.79 -14.46
C GLY A 151 -8.81 10.31 -13.15
N ASP A 152 -9.56 9.22 -13.22
CA ASP A 152 -10.31 8.65 -12.09
C ASP A 152 -9.45 8.44 -10.84
N ALA A 153 -8.21 7.98 -10.99
CA ALA A 153 -7.29 7.80 -9.86
C ALA A 153 -6.98 9.11 -9.14
N ARG A 154 -6.75 10.19 -9.90
CA ARG A 154 -6.55 11.53 -9.32
C ARG A 154 -7.82 12.03 -8.65
N ASP A 155 -8.96 11.89 -9.32
CA ASP A 155 -10.25 12.41 -8.84
C ASP A 155 -10.71 11.70 -7.56
N VAL A 156 -10.50 10.38 -7.47
CA VAL A 156 -10.76 9.60 -6.26
C VAL A 156 -9.89 10.09 -5.10
N VAL A 157 -8.59 10.29 -5.31
CA VAL A 157 -7.69 10.78 -4.24
C VAL A 157 -8.10 12.18 -3.76
N LEU A 158 -8.47 13.08 -4.68
CA LEU A 158 -8.95 14.41 -4.33
C LEU A 158 -10.25 14.34 -3.51
N ARG A 159 -11.19 13.47 -3.87
CA ARG A 159 -12.42 13.26 -3.10
C ARG A 159 -12.16 12.71 -1.71
N VAL A 160 -11.27 11.73 -1.59
CA VAL A 160 -10.86 11.18 -0.28
C VAL A 160 -10.29 12.29 0.61
N ARG A 161 -9.41 13.15 0.07
CA ARG A 161 -8.81 14.25 0.83
C ARG A 161 -9.79 15.35 1.20
N ALA A 162 -10.77 15.63 0.34
CA ALA A 162 -11.81 16.62 0.60
C ALA A 162 -12.86 16.12 1.61
N HIS A 163 -12.88 14.83 1.93
CA HIS A 163 -13.87 14.25 2.82
C HIS A 163 -13.69 14.74 4.27
N PRO A 164 -14.75 15.13 4.99
CA PRO A 164 -14.64 15.64 6.37
C PRO A 164 -13.95 14.70 7.35
N ARG A 165 -14.04 13.38 7.10
CA ARG A 165 -13.39 12.35 7.93
C ARG A 165 -11.93 12.09 7.57
N PHE A 166 -11.36 12.74 6.57
CA PHE A 166 -10.03 12.41 6.06
C PHE A 166 -8.96 12.31 7.15
N GLY A 167 -8.92 13.26 8.09
CA GLY A 167 -7.98 13.25 9.22
C GLY A 167 -8.16 12.11 10.22
N ALA A 168 -9.28 11.39 10.18
CA ALA A 168 -9.55 10.20 10.99
C ALA A 168 -9.33 8.89 10.22
N LEU A 169 -9.08 8.94 8.91
CA LEU A 169 -8.81 7.75 8.10
C LEU A 169 -7.35 7.34 8.25
N ARG A 170 -7.11 6.04 8.43
CA ARG A 170 -5.76 5.47 8.44
C ARG A 170 -5.40 4.99 7.05
N ILE A 171 -4.42 5.64 6.44
CA ILE A 171 -3.94 5.28 5.11
C ILE A 171 -2.80 4.26 5.22
N VAL A 172 -2.95 3.10 4.58
CA VAL A 172 -1.93 2.07 4.41
C VAL A 172 -1.52 2.05 2.93
N ALA A 173 -0.31 2.51 2.62
CA ALA A 173 0.18 2.51 1.25
C ALA A 173 0.80 1.15 0.88
N CYS A 174 0.36 0.58 -0.24
CA CYS A 174 0.92 -0.62 -0.84
C CYS A 174 2.14 -0.24 -1.67
N ASP A 175 3.30 -0.78 -1.30
CA ASP A 175 4.64 -0.52 -1.85
C ASP A 175 5.16 0.92 -1.66
N GLN A 176 4.36 1.91 -2.02
CA GLN A 176 4.63 3.35 -1.92
C GLN A 176 3.30 4.11 -1.91
N PRO A 177 3.23 5.34 -1.35
CA PRO A 177 2.06 6.18 -1.55
C PRO A 177 1.89 6.49 -3.03
N SER A 178 0.69 6.31 -3.56
CA SER A 178 0.40 6.62 -4.95
C SER A 178 0.56 8.12 -5.20
N GLY A 179 1.20 8.47 -6.32
CA GLY A 179 1.59 9.86 -6.60
C GLY A 179 3.03 10.22 -6.17
N VAL A 180 3.78 9.29 -5.57
CA VAL A 180 5.20 9.45 -5.21
C VAL A 180 6.11 8.78 -6.25
N ASP A 181 7.23 9.43 -6.57
CA ASP A 181 8.34 8.80 -7.30
C ASP A 181 9.26 8.03 -6.33
N ALA A 182 9.31 6.70 -6.45
CA ALA A 182 10.12 5.84 -5.59
C ALA A 182 11.65 5.99 -5.79
N ASP A 183 12.14 6.65 -6.84
CA ASP A 183 13.57 6.81 -7.07
C ASP A 183 14.06 8.22 -6.71
N SER A 184 13.34 9.27 -7.13
CA SER A 184 13.71 10.65 -6.78
C SER A 184 13.19 11.07 -5.41
N GLY A 185 12.01 10.60 -5.01
CA GLY A 185 11.24 11.11 -3.87
C GLY A 185 10.32 12.27 -4.23
N ASP A 186 10.21 12.62 -5.51
CA ASP A 186 9.35 13.70 -5.98
C ASP A 186 7.88 13.38 -5.78
N VAL A 187 7.12 14.43 -5.49
CA VAL A 187 5.66 14.41 -5.40
C VAL A 187 5.13 15.45 -6.40
N PRO A 188 4.92 15.08 -7.67
CA PRO A 188 4.60 16.02 -8.74
C PRO A 188 3.23 16.70 -8.60
N ASP A 189 2.28 16.07 -7.91
CA ASP A 189 0.99 16.66 -7.56
C ASP A 189 0.72 16.43 -6.06
N PRO A 190 1.19 17.34 -5.18
CA PRO A 190 1.05 17.19 -3.73
C PRO A 190 -0.39 17.16 -3.23
N ASP A 191 -1.36 17.62 -4.02
CA ASP A 191 -2.79 17.56 -3.68
C ASP A 191 -3.40 16.20 -4.04
N ALA A 192 -2.83 15.48 -5.00
CA ALA A 192 -3.26 14.15 -5.42
C ALA A 192 -2.41 13.02 -4.81
N VAL A 193 -2.06 13.14 -3.53
CA VAL A 193 -1.40 12.08 -2.74
C VAL A 193 -2.13 11.89 -1.41
N LEU A 194 -2.29 10.63 -0.99
CA LEU A 194 -2.76 10.29 0.35
C LEU A 194 -1.55 10.10 1.27
N PRO A 195 -1.30 10.99 2.25
CA PRO A 195 -0.24 10.79 3.23
C PRO A 195 -0.50 9.51 4.01
N ALA A 196 0.42 8.57 3.88
CA ALA A 196 0.34 7.27 4.50
C ALA A 196 0.62 7.39 6.00
N ALA A 197 -0.20 6.66 6.75
CA ALA A 197 0.03 6.38 8.15
C ALA A 197 1.12 5.30 8.30
N VAL A 198 1.12 4.34 7.36
CA VAL A 198 2.17 3.34 7.17
C VAL A 198 2.30 3.01 5.67
N THR A 199 3.52 2.87 5.17
CA THR A 199 3.82 2.35 3.84
C THR A 199 4.46 0.97 3.98
N VAL A 200 3.88 -0.02 3.32
CA VAL A 200 4.40 -1.39 3.28
C VAL A 200 5.22 -1.56 2.00
N THR A 201 6.54 -1.51 2.11
CA THR A 201 7.45 -1.64 0.96
C THR A 201 7.94 -3.08 0.83
N PHE A 202 8.01 -3.59 -0.41
CA PHE A 202 8.34 -4.99 -0.65
C PHE A 202 9.78 -5.18 -1.10
N GLY A 203 10.46 -6.18 -0.53
CA GLY A 203 11.80 -6.63 -0.90
C GLY A 203 12.94 -5.70 -0.49
N ALA A 204 12.83 -4.42 -0.80
CA ALA A 204 13.77 -3.38 -0.40
C ALA A 204 13.07 -2.05 -0.14
N VAL A 205 13.74 -1.17 0.61
CA VAL A 205 13.32 0.22 0.75
C VAL A 205 13.79 0.98 -0.49
N LYS A 206 12.84 1.54 -1.25
CA LYS A 206 13.18 2.39 -2.41
C LYS A 206 13.66 3.75 -1.92
N ARG A 207 14.75 4.23 -2.51
CA ARG A 207 15.48 5.43 -2.06
C ARG A 207 14.62 6.70 -2.01
N GLY A 208 13.66 6.86 -2.92
CA GLY A 208 12.77 8.01 -2.96
C GLY A 208 11.91 8.12 -1.71
N LEU A 209 11.52 6.99 -1.11
CA LEU A 209 10.70 6.97 0.12
C LEU A 209 11.42 7.57 1.33
N LEU A 210 12.76 7.63 1.30
CA LEU A 210 13.58 8.19 2.36
C LEU A 210 13.89 9.68 2.15
N ARG A 211 13.52 10.26 1.00
CA ARG A 211 13.89 11.61 0.59
C ARG A 211 12.69 12.54 0.63
N PRO A 212 12.84 13.80 1.10
CA PRO A 212 11.81 14.81 0.89
C PRO A 212 11.61 15.10 -0.60
N PRO A 213 10.38 15.39 -1.05
CA PRO A 213 9.16 15.51 -0.25
C PRO A 213 8.53 14.18 0.19
N ALA A 214 8.77 13.07 -0.49
CA ALA A 214 8.14 11.77 -0.20
C ALA A 214 8.24 11.32 1.26
N SER A 215 9.38 11.52 1.92
CA SER A 215 9.59 11.15 3.33
C SER A 215 8.58 11.78 4.31
N THR A 216 7.88 12.84 3.89
CA THR A 216 6.84 13.53 4.67
C THR A 216 5.44 12.91 4.52
N VAL A 217 5.25 12.07 3.50
CA VAL A 217 3.95 11.45 3.16
C VAL A 217 3.96 9.93 3.21
N VAL A 218 5.10 9.29 3.49
CA VAL A 218 5.21 7.81 3.58
C VAL A 218 4.83 7.23 4.94
N GLY A 219 4.75 8.06 5.99
CA GLY A 219 4.52 7.58 7.36
C GLY A 219 5.58 6.59 7.82
N ALA A 220 5.19 5.63 8.65
CA ALA A 220 6.10 4.55 9.05
C ALA A 220 6.33 3.58 7.88
N LEU A 221 7.57 3.17 7.61
CA LEU A 221 7.89 2.12 6.65
C LEU A 221 7.86 0.74 7.31
N ARG A 222 7.26 -0.22 6.62
CA ARG A 222 7.31 -1.65 6.94
C ARG A 222 7.92 -2.38 5.76
N LEU A 223 9.10 -2.96 5.95
CA LEU A 223 9.75 -3.75 4.90
C LEU A 223 9.29 -5.21 4.97
N VAL A 224 8.55 -5.67 3.97
CA VAL A 224 8.19 -7.08 3.80
C VAL A 224 9.24 -7.74 2.91
N ASP A 225 9.92 -8.74 3.45
CA ASP A 225 10.89 -9.52 2.68
C ASP A 225 10.15 -10.47 1.71
N ILE A 226 10.36 -10.27 0.41
CA ILE A 226 9.81 -11.13 -0.65
C ILE A 226 10.88 -12.05 -1.28
N GLY A 227 12.10 -12.06 -0.73
CA GLY A 227 13.23 -12.86 -1.18
C GLY A 227 14.25 -12.11 -2.04
N LEU A 228 14.20 -10.77 -2.08
CA LEU A 228 15.19 -9.99 -2.83
C LEU A 228 16.56 -10.07 -2.15
N THR A 229 17.58 -10.42 -2.92
CA THR A 229 18.99 -10.40 -2.49
C THR A 229 19.75 -9.36 -3.27
N ARG A 230 20.55 -8.53 -2.58
CA ARG A 230 21.42 -7.56 -3.24
C ARG A 230 22.47 -8.30 -4.07
N PRO A 231 22.87 -7.78 -5.24
CA PRO A 231 24.15 -8.16 -5.83
C PRO A 231 25.27 -7.92 -4.79
N GLY A 232 25.80 -8.99 -4.20
CA GLY A 232 26.81 -8.93 -3.14
C GLY A 232 26.39 -9.42 -1.73
N GLY A 233 25.15 -9.89 -1.52
CA GLY A 233 24.76 -10.57 -0.27
C GLY A 233 23.33 -10.30 0.22
N ARG A 234 22.89 -11.07 1.23
CA ARG A 234 21.57 -10.96 1.87
C ARG A 234 21.56 -9.75 2.84
N LEU A 235 20.41 -9.08 2.97
CA LEU A 235 20.24 -7.98 3.94
C LEU A 235 20.52 -8.49 5.36
N PRO A 236 21.17 -7.70 6.25
CA PRO A 236 21.17 -8.02 7.67
C PRO A 236 19.71 -7.98 8.15
N HIS A 237 19.19 -9.15 8.54
CA HIS A 237 17.99 -9.20 9.35
C HIS A 237 18.26 -8.35 10.59
N THR A 238 17.36 -7.41 10.91
CA THR A 238 17.40 -6.75 12.22
C THR A 238 16.97 -7.77 13.27
N SER A 239 17.87 -8.66 13.65
CA SER A 239 17.80 -9.42 14.87
C SER A 239 17.84 -8.41 16.00
N ARG A 240 16.74 -8.27 16.76
CA ARG A 240 16.86 -7.76 18.11
C ARG A 240 17.27 -8.94 18.99
N GLU A 241 18.37 -8.76 19.71
CA GLU A 241 18.61 -9.41 21.00
C GLU A 241 17.42 -9.19 21.95
#